data_AF-A0A367ZSE8-F1
#
_entry.id   AF-A0A367ZSE8-F1
#
_cell.length_a   1.000
_cell.length_b   1.000
_cell.length_c   1.000
_cell.angle_alpha   90.00
_cell.angle_beta   90.00
_cell.angle_gamma   90.00
#
_symmetry.space_group_name_H-M   'P 1'
#
loop_
_entity.id
_entity.type
_entity.pdbx_description
1 polymer ?
#
loop_
_entity_poly.entity_id
_entity_poly.type
_entity_poly.pdbx_seq_one_letter_code
_entity_poly.pdbx_strand_id
1 'polypeptide(L)'
;MEDQICSVREFIAPELSPEEYQALSGRALLAVAHWRKRHPEFYRRLLADGTLIQRANDAARQAEMAMRALTAQGYSREEAWAISGREWMFGANRPSGR
;
A
#
# COMPACT_ATOMS: atom_id res chain seq x y z
N MET A 1 -17.72 17.97 -7.31
CA MET A 1 -17.20 17.43 -6.04
C MET A 1 -15.95 16.60 -6.38
N GLU A 2 -14.94 17.23 -6.98
CA GLU A 2 -13.74 16.56 -7.53
C GLU A 2 -12.43 17.08 -6.92
N ASP A 3 -12.52 18.11 -6.07
CA ASP A 3 -11.37 18.88 -5.57
C ASP A 3 -10.56 18.17 -4.47
N GLN A 4 -11.15 17.21 -3.74
CA GLN A 4 -10.45 16.54 -2.63
C GLN A 4 -9.47 15.45 -3.09
N ILE A 5 -9.61 14.93 -4.32
CA ILE A 5 -8.74 13.87 -4.84
C ILE A 5 -7.37 14.46 -5.25
N CYS A 6 -7.32 15.74 -5.68
CA CYS A 6 -6.06 16.42 -6.01
C CYS A 6 -5.15 16.64 -4.79
N SER A 7 -5.70 16.92 -3.60
CA SER A 7 -4.88 17.24 -2.41
C SER A 7 -4.12 16.05 -1.82
N VAL A 8 -4.65 14.83 -1.94
CA VAL A 8 -3.94 13.62 -1.48
C VAL A 8 -2.84 13.21 -2.46
N ARG A 9 -3.04 13.51 -3.75
CA ARG A 9 -2.15 13.17 -4.87
C ARG A 9 -0.79 13.85 -4.77
N GLU A 10 -0.74 15.11 -4.33
CA GLU A 10 0.54 15.85 -4.21
C GLU A 10 1.37 15.40 -3.00
N PHE A 11 0.73 14.89 -1.95
CA PHE A 11 1.40 14.50 -0.72
C PHE A 11 1.91 13.06 -0.69
N ILE A 12 1.30 12.14 -1.46
CA ILE A 12 1.64 10.71 -1.37
C ILE A 12 2.78 10.32 -2.30
N ALA A 13 2.72 10.68 -3.58
CA ALA A 13 3.69 10.30 -4.61
C ALA A 13 3.62 11.27 -5.81
N PRO A 14 4.18 12.49 -5.72
CA PRO A 14 4.05 13.51 -6.78
C PRO A 14 4.69 13.10 -8.11
N GLU A 15 5.49 12.03 -8.09
CA GLU A 15 6.21 11.49 -9.25
C GLU A 15 5.32 10.59 -10.12
N LEU A 16 4.12 10.23 -9.66
CA LEU A 16 3.17 9.42 -10.43
C LEU A 16 2.22 10.31 -11.23
N SER A 17 1.99 9.90 -12.48
CA SER A 17 1.02 10.50 -13.39
C SER A 17 -0.42 10.31 -12.87
N PRO A 18 -1.39 11.14 -13.29
CA PRO A 18 -2.80 10.97 -12.91
C PRO A 18 -3.34 9.55 -13.18
N GLU A 19 -2.93 8.94 -14.29
CA GLU A 19 -3.35 7.59 -14.71
C GLU A 19 -2.76 6.51 -13.80
N GLU A 20 -1.49 6.66 -13.41
CA GLU A 20 -0.79 5.76 -12.49
C GLU A 20 -1.41 5.81 -11.08
N TYR A 21 -1.90 6.99 -10.69
CA TYR A 21 -2.67 7.16 -9.46
C TYR A 21 -4.01 6.45 -9.50
N GLN A 22 -4.73 6.54 -10.62
CA GLN A 22 -6.01 5.83 -10.78
C GLN A 22 -5.82 4.31 -10.80
N ALA A 23 -4.63 3.83 -11.21
CA ALA A 23 -4.28 2.42 -11.18
C ALA A 23 -3.98 1.90 -9.75
N LEU A 24 -3.80 2.78 -8.76
CA LEU A 24 -3.62 2.38 -7.36
C LEU A 24 -4.95 2.28 -6.63
N SER A 25 -5.23 1.13 -6.03
CA SER A 25 -6.35 1.00 -5.10
C SER A 25 -6.18 1.93 -3.88
N GLY A 26 -7.29 2.33 -3.24
CA GLY A 26 -7.24 3.23 -2.07
C GLY A 26 -6.35 2.71 -0.93
N ARG A 27 -6.24 1.38 -0.76
CA ARG A 27 -5.29 0.78 0.16
C ARG A 27 -3.86 0.80 -0.39
N ALA A 28 -3.65 0.54 -1.67
CA ALA A 28 -2.31 0.63 -2.27
C ALA A 28 -1.68 2.02 -2.07
N LEU A 29 -2.48 3.10 -2.10
CA LEU A 29 -2.01 4.45 -1.76
C LEU A 29 -1.45 4.56 -0.34
N LEU A 30 -2.04 3.86 0.64
CA LEU A 30 -1.53 3.83 2.01
C LEU A 30 -0.17 3.12 2.08
N ALA A 31 0.01 2.03 1.34
CA ALA A 31 1.30 1.34 1.24
C ALA A 31 2.36 2.25 0.61
N VAL A 32 2.03 2.91 -0.50
CA VAL A 32 2.90 3.87 -1.19
C VAL A 32 3.32 5.02 -0.27
N ALA A 33 2.35 5.66 0.41
CA ALA A 33 2.63 6.73 1.36
C ALA A 33 3.55 6.28 2.49
N HIS A 34 3.32 5.06 3.00
CA HIS A 34 4.15 4.48 4.05
C HIS A 34 5.58 4.21 3.56
N TRP A 35 5.74 3.56 2.41
CA TRP A 35 7.06 3.26 1.84
C TRP A 35 7.82 4.54 1.54
N ARG A 36 7.19 5.57 0.98
CA ARG A 36 7.86 6.86 0.75
C ARG A 36 8.36 7.49 2.06
N LYS A 37 7.56 7.45 3.14
CA LYS A 37 7.89 8.09 4.42
C LYS A 37 8.87 7.29 5.28
N ARG A 38 8.74 5.97 5.32
CA ARG A 38 9.48 5.09 6.25
C ARG A 38 10.59 4.29 5.55
N HIS A 39 10.48 4.05 4.25
CA HIS A 39 11.42 3.27 3.43
C HIS A 39 11.72 3.96 2.09
N PRO A 40 12.23 5.21 2.10
CA PRO A 40 12.38 6.02 0.89
C PRO A 40 13.32 5.39 -0.16
N GLU A 41 14.28 4.56 0.25
CA GLU A 41 15.15 3.82 -0.67
C GLU A 41 14.39 2.69 -1.39
N PHE A 42 13.55 1.95 -0.67
CA PHE A 42 12.68 0.92 -1.26
C PHE A 42 11.68 1.55 -2.23
N TYR A 43 11.04 2.65 -1.82
CA TYR A 43 10.12 3.40 -2.68
C TYR A 43 10.79 3.89 -3.98
N ARG A 44 11.97 4.53 -3.87
CA ARG A 44 12.74 4.99 -5.04
C ARG A 44 13.16 3.84 -5.96
N ARG A 45 13.55 2.69 -5.39
CA ARG A 45 13.86 1.50 -6.16
C ARG A 45 12.64 0.99 -6.93
N LEU A 46 11.48 0.88 -6.29
CA LEU A 46 10.25 0.45 -6.94
C LEU A 46 9.80 1.41 -8.06
N LEU A 47 10.01 2.71 -7.88
CA LEU A 47 9.79 3.71 -8.91
C LEU A 47 10.75 3.52 -10.09
N ALA A 48 12.05 3.41 -9.82
CA ALA A 48 13.06 3.22 -10.86
C ALA A 48 12.86 1.92 -11.65
N ASP A 49 12.43 0.86 -10.96
CA ASP A 49 12.09 -0.43 -11.57
C ASP A 49 10.74 -0.41 -12.30
N GLY A 50 9.94 0.65 -12.18
CA GLY A 50 8.59 0.74 -12.76
C GLY A 50 7.57 -0.21 -12.14
N THR A 51 7.87 -0.80 -10.98
CA THR A 51 7.05 -1.86 -10.34
C THR A 51 6.25 -1.36 -9.14
N LEU A 52 6.33 -0.06 -8.80
CA LEU A 52 5.65 0.51 -7.63
C LEU A 52 4.15 0.21 -7.61
N ILE A 53 3.46 0.45 -8.72
CA ILE A 53 2.00 0.28 -8.81
C ILE A 53 1.61 -1.18 -8.60
N GLN A 54 2.30 -2.09 -9.28
CA GLN A 54 2.06 -3.53 -9.16
C GLN A 54 2.30 -3.99 -7.73
N ARG A 55 3.45 -3.64 -7.15
CA ARG A 55 3.83 -4.03 -5.78
C ARG A 55 2.87 -3.47 -4.74
N ALA A 56 2.43 -2.22 -4.89
CA ALA A 56 1.49 -1.59 -3.97
C ALA A 56 0.11 -2.25 -4.03
N ASN A 57 -0.37 -2.57 -5.23
CA ASN A 57 -1.63 -3.28 -5.39
C ASN A 57 -1.56 -4.73 -4.88
N ASP A 58 -0.45 -5.43 -5.13
CA ASP A 58 -0.24 -6.78 -4.58
C ASP A 58 -0.20 -6.77 -3.05
N ALA A 59 0.53 -5.82 -2.45
CA ALA A 59 0.56 -5.63 -1.00
C ALA A 59 -0.84 -5.34 -0.43
N ALA A 60 -1.60 -4.45 -1.07
CA ALA A 60 -2.97 -4.15 -0.67
C ALA A 60 -3.92 -5.35 -0.79
N ARG A 61 -3.75 -6.15 -1.85
CA ARG A 61 -4.54 -7.36 -2.08
C ARG A 61 -4.23 -8.44 -1.03
N GLN A 62 -2.96 -8.65 -0.72
CA GLN A 62 -2.55 -9.60 0.32
C GLN A 62 -3.03 -9.16 1.70
N ALA A 63 -2.92 -7.86 2.02
CA ALA A 63 -3.48 -7.32 3.24
C ALA A 63 -5.00 -7.53 3.33
N GLU A 64 -5.74 -7.36 2.22
CA GLU A 64 -7.18 -7.62 2.19
C GLU A 64 -7.50 -9.12 2.35
N MET A 65 -6.77 -10.00 1.69
CA MET A 65 -6.96 -11.45 1.83
C MET A 65 -6.70 -11.91 3.26
N ALA A 66 -5.58 -11.49 3.84
CA ALA A 66 -5.24 -11.78 5.24
C ALA A 66 -6.27 -11.18 6.20
N MET A 67 -6.75 -9.95 5.94
CA MET A 67 -7.82 -9.33 6.72
C MET A 67 -9.10 -10.16 6.69
N ARG A 68 -9.54 -10.63 5.52
CA ARG A 68 -10.73 -11.50 5.39
C ARG A 68 -10.54 -12.82 6.12
N ALA A 69 -9.35 -13.42 6.03
CA ALA A 69 -9.03 -14.66 6.73
C ALA A 69 -9.05 -14.47 8.25
N LEU A 70 -8.55 -13.35 8.77
CA LEU A 70 -8.59 -13.02 10.20
C LEU A 70 -10.02 -12.73 10.66
N THR A 71 -10.81 -11.98 9.89
CA THR A 71 -12.23 -11.78 10.21
C THR A 71 -13.01 -13.09 10.23
N ALA A 72 -12.72 -14.03 9.33
CA ALA A 72 -13.34 -15.36 9.33
C ALA A 72 -12.94 -16.20 10.57
N GLN A 73 -11.80 -15.91 11.20
CA GLN A 73 -11.35 -16.55 12.45
C GLN A 73 -11.96 -15.88 13.69
N GLY A 74 -12.78 -14.84 13.54
CA GLY A 74 -13.45 -14.14 14.64
C GLY A 74 -12.76 -12.86 15.11
N TYR A 75 -11.67 -12.43 14.45
CA TYR A 75 -11.06 -11.13 14.75
C TYR A 75 -11.95 -9.99 14.27
N SER A 76 -11.95 -8.89 15.03
CA SER A 76 -12.63 -7.67 14.60
C SER A 76 -11.99 -7.12 13.33
N ARG A 77 -12.77 -6.37 12.54
CA ARG A 77 -12.29 -5.74 11.30
C ARG A 77 -11.04 -4.87 11.54
N GLU A 78 -11.01 -4.16 12.66
CA GLU A 78 -9.91 -3.27 13.05
C GLU A 78 -8.66 -4.06 13.43
N GLU A 79 -8.80 -5.14 14.21
CA GLU A 79 -7.70 -6.02 14.59
C GLU A 79 -7.11 -6.74 13.37
N ALA A 80 -7.99 -7.26 12.51
CA ALA A 80 -7.61 -7.90 11.26
C ALA A 80 -6.80 -6.96 10.36
N TRP A 81 -7.21 -5.69 10.26
CA TRP A 81 -6.47 -4.67 9.52
C TRP A 81 -5.14 -4.30 10.18
N ALA A 82 -5.10 -4.16 11.50
CA ALA A 82 -3.87 -3.86 12.23
C ALA A 82 -2.80 -4.94 12.03
N ILE A 83 -3.21 -6.22 11.99
CA ILE A 83 -2.33 -7.35 11.72
C ILE A 83 -1.94 -7.38 10.24
N SER A 84 -2.93 -7.45 9.33
CA SER A 84 -2.66 -7.66 7.91
C SER A 84 -1.98 -6.48 7.23
N GLY A 85 -2.38 -5.25 7.57
CA GLY A 85 -1.74 -4.04 7.07
C GLY A 85 -0.29 -3.94 7.54
N ARG A 86 -0.01 -4.31 8.79
CA ARG A 86 1.36 -4.34 9.31
C ARG A 86 2.24 -5.38 8.64
N GLU A 87 1.68 -6.52 8.25
CA GLU A 87 2.45 -7.60 7.61
C GLU A 87 2.77 -7.29 6.14
N TRP A 88 1.77 -6.82 5.39
CA TRP A 88 1.87 -6.75 3.92
C TRP A 88 2.13 -5.35 3.36
N MET A 89 1.67 -4.29 4.05
CA MET A 89 1.73 -2.91 3.52
C MET A 89 2.71 -2.02 4.28
N PHE A 90 2.75 -2.16 5.60
CA PHE A 90 3.57 -1.33 6.49
C PHE A 90 4.77 -2.09 7.07
N GLY A 91 4.83 -3.39 6.82
CA GLY A 91 6.03 -4.20 7.02
C GLY A 91 6.95 -3.92 5.85
N ALA A 92 8.13 -3.41 6.13
CA ALA A 92 9.20 -3.32 5.13
C ALA A 92 9.36 -4.71 4.51
N ASN A 93 8.82 -4.90 3.31
CA ASN A 93 8.84 -6.13 2.52
C ASN A 93 9.93 -7.10 3.01
N ARG A 94 9.60 -7.96 3.98
CA ARG A 94 10.60 -8.81 4.63
C ARG A 94 10.76 -9.95 3.64
N PRO A 95 11.89 -10.08 2.92
CA PRO A 95 12.11 -11.30 2.16
C PRO A 95 12.06 -12.43 3.20
N SER A 96 11.07 -13.31 3.10
CA SER A 96 10.97 -14.51 3.91
C SER A 96 12.15 -15.41 3.57
N GLY A 97 13.31 -15.13 4.17
CA GLY A 97 14.37 -16.10 4.31
C GLY A 97 14.10 -16.90 5.58
N ARG A 98 13.35 -17.98 5.44
CA ARG A 98 13.46 -19.21 6.25
C ARG A 98 12.90 -20.38 5.46
#